data_AF-A0A7G3GDI2-F1
#
_entry.id   AF-A0A7G3GDI2-F1
#
_cell.length_a   1.000
_cell.length_b   1.000
_cell.length_c   1.000
_cell.angle_alpha   90.00
_cell.angle_beta   90.00
_cell.angle_gamma   90.00
#
_symmetry.space_group_name_H-M   'P 1'
#
loop_
_entity.id
_entity.type
_entity.pdbx_description
1 polymer ?
#
loop_
_entity_poly.entity_id
_entity_poly.type
_entity_poly.pdbx_seq_one_letter_code
_entity_poly.pdbx_strand_id
1 'polypeptide(L)'
;MNYSNFKICKKLRKKEKCFRVELYNNGLFVEVFHEHIPTHRISEQNAHGVLKALIIHYSEQEAVSIFHSYLNKRGKNPSVPATFNFHMEYPEPGVIRKYICSHTVNTWFDEVISTDYFRPSGNNKAPL
;
A
#
# COMPACT_ATOMS: atom_id res chain seq x y z
N MET A 1 12.41 -13.05 8.50
CA MET A 1 11.23 -12.21 8.24
C MET A 1 10.04 -13.12 8.03
N ASN A 2 8.88 -12.78 8.60
CA ASN A 2 7.63 -13.48 8.28
C ASN A 2 6.99 -12.78 7.07
N TYR A 3 6.68 -13.53 6.01
CA TYR A 3 6.08 -12.98 4.78
C TYR A 3 4.57 -13.21 4.80
N SER A 4 3.77 -12.16 4.54
CA SER A 4 2.31 -12.29 4.62
C SER A 4 1.73 -13.16 3.51
N ASN A 5 2.40 -13.25 2.36
CA ASN A 5 1.93 -13.91 1.13
C ASN A 5 0.54 -13.42 0.66
N PHE A 6 0.09 -12.28 1.17
CA PHE A 6 -1.25 -11.78 0.95
C PHE A 6 -1.29 -10.87 -0.27
N LYS A 7 -2.20 -11.16 -1.21
CA LYS A 7 -2.51 -10.30 -2.37
C LYS A 7 -1.25 -9.84 -3.12
N ILE A 8 -0.35 -10.77 -3.45
CA ILE A 8 0.86 -10.48 -4.22
C ILE A 8 0.48 -10.10 -5.67
N CYS A 9 0.99 -8.97 -6.17
CA CYS A 9 0.82 -8.56 -7.56
C CYS A 9 1.78 -9.32 -8.49
N LYS A 10 1.29 -10.34 -9.21
CA LYS A 10 2.11 -11.12 -10.15
C LYS A 10 2.74 -10.29 -11.29
N LYS A 11 2.19 -9.11 -11.57
CA LYS A 11 2.66 -8.20 -12.63
C LYS A 11 3.71 -7.18 -12.17
N LEU A 12 3.94 -7.03 -10.86
CA LEU A 12 4.94 -6.11 -10.31
C LEU A 12 6.34 -6.43 -10.83
N ARG A 13 7.07 -5.41 -11.29
CA ARG A 13 8.46 -5.51 -11.76
C ARG A 13 9.44 -4.80 -10.82
N LYS A 14 10.73 -5.12 -10.95
CA LYS A 14 11.85 -4.65 -10.09
C LYS A 14 11.98 -3.13 -9.94
N LYS A 15 11.51 -2.34 -10.92
CA LYS A 15 11.67 -0.87 -10.94
C LYS A 15 10.33 -0.15 -10.96
N GLU A 16 9.31 -0.77 -10.37
CA GLU A 16 7.96 -0.24 -10.29
C GLU A 16 7.49 -0.22 -8.83
N LYS A 17 6.57 0.69 -8.55
CA LYS A 17 5.66 0.62 -7.41
C LYS A 17 4.29 0.18 -7.93
N CYS A 18 3.63 -0.72 -7.23
CA CYS A 18 2.28 -1.21 -7.57
C CYS A 18 1.27 -0.65 -6.56
N PHE A 19 0.42 0.28 -6.97
CA PHE A 19 -0.64 0.86 -6.16
C PHE A 19 -1.95 0.10 -6.33
N ARG A 20 -2.67 -0.16 -5.25
CA ARG A 20 -3.93 -0.91 -5.26
C ARG A 20 -4.93 -0.33 -4.27
N VAL A 21 -6.21 -0.42 -4.62
CA VAL A 21 -7.33 -0.09 -3.73
C VAL A 21 -8.39 -1.19 -3.79
N GLU A 22 -8.86 -1.61 -2.63
CA GLU A 22 -10.03 -2.48 -2.48
C GLU A 22 -11.13 -1.78 -1.69
N LEU A 23 -12.38 -1.97 -2.14
CA LEU A 23 -13.59 -1.56 -1.44
C LEU A 23 -14.28 -2.77 -0.82
N TYR A 24 -14.74 -2.64 0.41
CA TYR A 24 -15.64 -3.60 1.02
C TYR A 24 -17.02 -3.49 0.38
N ASN A 25 -17.49 -4.59 -0.20
CA ASN A 25 -18.81 -4.72 -0.78
C ASN A 25 -19.41 -6.05 -0.33
N ASN A 26 -20.39 -5.99 0.59
CA ASN A 26 -21.22 -7.12 1.03
C ASN A 26 -20.42 -8.38 1.42
N GLY A 27 -19.46 -8.24 2.34
CA GLY A 27 -18.66 -9.36 2.84
C GLY A 27 -17.35 -9.61 2.09
N LEU A 28 -17.12 -8.92 0.97
CA LEU A 28 -15.94 -9.14 0.14
C LEU A 28 -15.22 -7.82 -0.14
N PHE A 29 -13.89 -7.87 -0.14
CA PHE A 29 -13.07 -6.77 -0.66
C PHE A 29 -12.87 -6.95 -2.17
N VAL A 30 -13.33 -5.97 -2.94
CA VAL A 30 -13.28 -5.93 -4.40
C VAL A 30 -12.24 -4.90 -4.83
N GLU A 31 -11.31 -5.30 -5.71
CA GLU A 31 -10.33 -4.38 -6.27
C GLU A 31 -11.00 -3.38 -7.21
N VAL A 32 -10.79 -2.09 -6.95
CA VAL A 32 -11.34 -0.99 -7.75
C VAL A 32 -10.27 -0.13 -8.43
N PHE A 33 -9.02 -0.28 -8.01
CA PHE A 33 -7.88 0.41 -8.60
C PHE A 33 -6.64 -0.47 -8.53
N HIS A 34 -5.90 -0.56 -9.63
CA HIS A 34 -4.61 -1.22 -9.70
C HIS A 34 -3.75 -0.55 -10.78
N GLU A 35 -2.65 0.07 -10.37
CA GLU A 35 -1.74 0.78 -11.28
C GLU A 35 -0.27 0.53 -10.95
N HIS A 36 0.57 0.46 -11.97
CA HIS A 36 2.03 0.34 -11.83
C HIS A 36 2.71 1.61 -12.30
N ILE A 37 3.56 2.18 -11.45
CA ILE A 37 4.32 3.40 -11.76
C ILE A 37 5.81 3.10 -11.65
N PRO A 38 6.65 3.51 -12.62
CA PRO A 38 8.10 3.36 -12.48
C PRO A 38 8.61 4.10 -11.23
N THR A 39 9.49 3.46 -10.44
CA THR A 39 9.95 3.98 -9.14
C THR A 39 10.56 5.38 -9.25
N HIS A 40 11.29 5.66 -10.33
CA HIS A 40 11.92 6.97 -10.55
C HIS A 40 10.93 8.11 -10.88
N ARG A 41 9.67 7.79 -11.19
CA ARG A 41 8.62 8.78 -11.53
C ARG A 41 7.84 9.27 -10.31
N ILE A 42 8.02 8.66 -9.14
CA ILE A 42 7.30 9.03 -7.93
C ILE A 42 8.21 8.91 -6.69
N SER A 43 8.35 10.01 -5.96
CA SER A 43 9.07 10.02 -4.69
C SER A 43 8.28 9.24 -3.63
N GLU A 44 8.97 8.80 -2.58
CA GLU A 44 8.34 8.12 -1.44
C GLU A 44 7.25 8.98 -0.77
N GLN A 45 7.53 10.26 -0.57
CA GLN A 45 6.58 11.21 0.00
C GLN A 45 5.33 11.37 -0.88
N ASN A 46 5.50 11.43 -2.20
CA ASN A 46 4.38 11.51 -3.13
C ASN A 46 3.59 10.19 -3.16
N ALA A 47 4.25 9.04 -3.06
CA ALA A 47 3.56 7.74 -2.96
C ALA A 47 2.67 7.66 -1.71
N HIS A 48 3.16 8.15 -0.56
CA HIS A 48 2.34 8.30 0.64
C HIS A 48 1.16 9.28 0.44
N GLY A 49 1.40 10.40 -0.24
CA GLY A 49 0.35 11.35 -0.61
C GLY A 49 -0.74 10.73 -1.48
N VAL A 50 -0.33 9.92 -2.47
CA VAL A 50 -1.25 9.15 -3.33
C VAL A 50 -2.10 8.18 -2.52
N LEU A 51 -1.52 7.41 -1.59
CA LEU A 51 -2.31 6.53 -0.73
C LEU A 51 -3.36 7.29 0.09
N LYS A 52 -2.98 8.43 0.68
CA LYS A 52 -3.93 9.29 1.41
C LYS A 52 -5.04 9.82 0.49
N ALA A 53 -4.69 10.29 -0.70
CA ALA A 53 -5.67 10.78 -1.66
C ALA A 53 -6.65 9.67 -2.10
N LEU A 54 -6.13 8.47 -2.37
CA LEU A 54 -6.94 7.31 -2.76
C LEU A 54 -7.89 6.90 -1.64
N ILE A 55 -7.42 6.77 -0.39
CA ILE A 55 -8.32 6.40 0.70
C ILE A 55 -9.40 7.47 0.92
N ILE A 56 -9.07 8.76 0.83
CA ILE A 56 -10.06 9.85 0.94
C ILE A 56 -11.11 9.74 -0.16
N HIS A 57 -10.66 9.59 -1.42
CA HIS A 57 -11.53 9.50 -2.59
C HIS A 57 -12.53 8.34 -2.47
N TYR A 58 -12.07 7.18 -2.00
CA TYR A 58 -12.85 5.96 -1.97
C TYR A 58 -13.64 5.73 -0.67
N SER A 59 -13.25 6.35 0.45
CA SER A 59 -13.91 6.14 1.76
C SER A 59 -14.87 7.25 2.15
N GLU A 60 -15.18 8.17 1.23
CA GLU A 60 -16.17 9.25 1.40
C GLU A 60 -16.01 10.00 2.73
N GLN A 61 -14.77 10.30 3.11
CA GLN A 61 -14.50 10.92 4.41
C GLN A 61 -14.94 12.39 4.44
N GLU A 62 -15.59 12.76 5.53
CA GLU A 62 -15.93 14.15 5.84
C GLU A 62 -14.67 15.03 5.95
N ALA A 63 -14.78 16.28 5.49
CA ALA A 63 -13.68 17.24 5.49
C ALA A 63 -13.03 17.43 6.88
N VAL A 64 -13.84 17.38 7.94
CA VAL A 64 -13.38 17.47 9.34
C VAL A 64 -12.50 16.28 9.71
N SER A 65 -12.88 15.06 9.32
CA SER A 65 -12.09 13.85 9.58
C SER A 65 -10.76 13.87 8.85
N ILE A 66 -10.77 14.36 7.60
CA ILE A 66 -9.54 14.58 6.83
C ILE A 66 -8.65 15.59 7.57
N PHE A 67 -9.17 16.75 7.97
CA PHE A 67 -8.41 17.78 8.67
C PHE A 67 -7.83 17.27 10.00
N HIS A 68 -8.64 16.58 10.81
CA HIS A 68 -8.19 16.03 12.09
C HIS A 68 -7.07 14.98 11.95
N SER A 69 -6.96 14.30 10.80
CA SER A 69 -5.87 13.35 10.54
C SER A 69 -4.48 13.99 10.44
N TYR A 70 -4.41 15.30 10.22
CA TYR A 70 -3.16 16.06 10.17
C TYR A 70 -2.79 16.67 11.52
N LEU A 71 -3.64 16.54 12.54
CA LEU A 71 -3.33 17.03 13.88
C LEU A 71 -2.22 16.19 14.51
N ASN A 72 -1.38 16.84 15.29
CA ASN A 72 -0.40 16.14 16.11
C ASN A 72 -1.09 15.46 17.31
N LYS A 73 -0.34 14.63 18.04
CA LYS A 73 -0.88 13.87 19.18
C LYS A 73 -1.05 14.71 20.47
N ARG A 74 -0.74 16.02 20.44
CA ARG A 74 -0.75 16.89 21.62
C ARG A 74 -2.17 17.39 21.89
N GLY A 75 -2.57 17.46 23.16
CA GLY A 75 -3.87 18.02 23.57
C GLY A 75 -5.06 17.08 23.43
N LYS A 76 -5.03 16.07 22.54
CA LYS A 76 -6.08 15.03 22.34
C LYS A 76 -7.52 15.58 22.16
N ASN A 77 -7.65 16.86 21.85
CA ASN A 77 -8.93 17.52 21.62
C ASN A 77 -8.80 18.47 20.42
N PRO A 78 -9.37 18.13 19.24
CA PRO A 78 -10.15 16.92 18.95
C PRO A 78 -9.27 15.65 18.85
N SER A 79 -9.91 14.48 18.87
CA SER A 79 -9.21 13.20 18.69
C SER A 79 -8.71 13.03 17.25
N VAL A 80 -7.56 12.38 17.09
CA VAL A 80 -6.98 12.06 15.78
C VAL A 80 -7.62 10.77 15.26
N PRO A 81 -8.29 10.77 14.09
CA PRO A 81 -8.81 9.54 13.49
C PRO A 81 -7.70 8.56 13.15
N ALA A 82 -7.89 7.27 13.45
CA ALA A 82 -6.89 6.23 13.16
C ALA A 82 -6.77 5.89 11.66
N THR A 83 -7.74 6.33 10.85
CA THR A 83 -7.96 5.97 9.43
C THR A 83 -6.80 6.32 8.48
N PHE A 84 -5.82 7.12 8.91
CA PHE A 84 -4.72 7.60 8.05
C PHE A 84 -3.34 7.15 8.52
N ASN A 85 -3.28 6.19 9.44
CA ASN A 85 -2.02 5.61 9.88
C ASN A 85 -1.46 4.69 8.81
N PHE A 86 -0.18 4.87 8.50
CA PHE A 86 0.54 3.93 7.66
C PHE A 86 0.92 2.70 8.46
N HIS A 87 0.73 1.56 7.83
CA HIS A 87 1.21 0.28 8.28
C HIS A 87 2.18 -0.29 7.24
N MET A 88 3.04 -1.20 7.68
CA MET A 88 4.01 -1.85 6.82
C MET A 88 3.98 -3.36 7.01
N GLU A 89 4.13 -4.09 5.90
CA GLU A 89 4.32 -5.53 5.91
C GLU A 89 5.26 -5.96 4.76
N TYR A 90 5.63 -7.24 4.74
CA TYR A 90 6.48 -7.83 3.71
C TYR A 90 5.68 -8.93 3.00
N PRO A 91 5.01 -8.65 1.87
CA PRO A 91 4.13 -9.62 1.23
C PRO A 91 4.89 -10.78 0.58
N GLU A 92 6.11 -10.54 0.10
CA GLU A 92 6.99 -11.55 -0.48
C GLU A 92 8.47 -11.13 -0.30
N PRO A 93 9.44 -12.04 -0.50
CA PRO A 93 10.86 -11.71 -0.44
C PRO A 93 11.24 -10.52 -1.33
N GLY A 94 12.00 -9.58 -0.76
CA GLY A 94 12.45 -8.39 -1.48
C GLY A 94 11.38 -7.32 -1.73
N VAL A 95 10.15 -7.48 -1.21
CA VAL A 95 9.06 -6.50 -1.35
C VAL A 95 8.64 -5.95 0.00
N ILE A 96 8.45 -4.65 0.07
CA ILE A 96 7.74 -3.98 1.17
C ILE A 96 6.38 -3.51 0.68
N ARG A 97 5.36 -3.68 1.52
CA ARG A 97 4.04 -3.08 1.36
C ARG A 97 3.87 -1.97 2.38
N LYS A 98 3.41 -0.81 1.92
CA LYS A 98 2.91 0.25 2.79
C LYS A 98 1.43 0.42 2.54
N TYR A 99 0.63 0.43 3.60
CA TYR A 99 -0.82 0.38 3.48
C TYR A 99 -1.53 1.27 4.50
N ILE A 100 -2.74 1.68 4.15
CA ILE A 100 -3.70 2.36 5.01
C ILE A 100 -5.03 1.60 4.88
N CYS A 101 -5.67 1.29 6.01
CA CYS A 101 -6.96 0.63 6.05
C CYS A 101 -7.98 1.49 6.78
N SER A 102 -9.20 1.49 6.25
CA SER A 102 -10.42 1.93 6.94
C SER A 102 -11.39 0.75 7.05
N HIS A 103 -12.58 0.98 7.61
CA HIS A 103 -13.63 -0.05 7.67
C HIS A 103 -14.11 -0.51 6.29
N THR A 104 -14.07 0.37 5.29
CA THR A 104 -14.67 0.13 3.97
C THR A 104 -13.64 0.12 2.85
N VAL A 105 -12.41 0.59 3.09
CA VAL A 105 -11.40 0.78 2.05
C VAL A 105 -10.03 0.32 2.52
N ASN A 106 -9.35 -0.47 1.71
CA ASN A 106 -7.93 -0.76 1.87
C ASN A 106 -7.17 -0.15 0.71
N THR A 107 -6.08 0.56 1.00
CA THR A 107 -5.17 1.09 -0.02
C THR A 107 -3.74 0.73 0.34
N TRP A 108 -2.95 0.35 -0.66
CA TRP A 108 -1.54 0.05 -0.46
C TRP A 108 -0.71 0.26 -1.70
N PHE A 109 0.60 0.36 -1.50
CA PHE A 109 1.55 0.10 -2.57
C PHE A 109 2.61 -0.90 -2.17
N ASP A 110 3.01 -1.70 -3.15
CA ASP A 110 4.11 -2.64 -3.07
C ASP A 110 5.33 -2.05 -3.80
N GLU A 111 6.51 -2.17 -3.18
CA GLU A 111 7.79 -1.71 -3.73
C GLU A 111 8.86 -2.79 -3.56
N VAL A 112 9.63 -3.02 -4.62
CA VAL A 112 10.78 -3.91 -4.59
C VAL A 112 11.96 -3.20 -3.91
N ILE A 113 12.33 -3.65 -2.72
CA ILE A 113 13.44 -3.11 -1.92
C ILE A 113 14.73 -3.93 -2.05
N SER A 114 14.63 -5.17 -2.58
CA SER A 114 15.81 -5.96 -2.90
C SER A 114 15.57 -6.81 -4.14
N THR A 115 16.29 -6.49 -5.21
CA THR A 115 16.16 -7.15 -6.52
C THR A 115 16.71 -8.58 -6.55
N ASP A 116 17.56 -8.92 -5.59
CA ASP A 116 18.21 -10.24 -5.51
C ASP A 116 17.27 -11.27 -4.90
N TYR A 117 16.46 -10.85 -3.93
CA TYR A 117 15.44 -11.68 -3.30
C TYR A 117 14.10 -11.62 -4.00
N PHE A 118 13.82 -10.56 -4.77
CA PHE A 118 12.56 -10.42 -5.48
C PHE A 118 12.49 -11.34 -6.69
N ARG A 119 11.68 -12.39 -6.55
CA ARG A 119 11.35 -13.38 -7.59
C ARG A 119 12.59 -13.73 -8.41
N PRO A 120 13.62 -14.31 -7.76
CA PRO A 120 14.83 -14.71 -8.47
C PRO A 120 14.39 -15.57 -9.64
N SER A 121 14.70 -15.12 -10.86
CA SER A 121 14.54 -15.94 -12.06
C SER A 121 15.20 -17.26 -11.72
N GLY A 122 14.45 -18.37 -11.77
CA GLY A 122 15.00 -19.68 -11.47
C GLY A 122 16.33 -19.81 -12.19
N ASN A 123 17.40 -20.08 -11.44
CA ASN A 123 18.64 -20.56 -12.01
C ASN A 123 18.29 -21.86 -12.76
N ASN A 124 17.92 -21.75 -14.03
CA ASN A 124 17.95 -22.85 -14.98
C ASN A 124 19.43 -23.15 -15.25
N LYS A 125 20.11 -23.71 -14.25
CA LYS A 125 21.17 -24.67 -14.49
C LYS A 125 20.58 -26.00 -14.09
N ALA A 126 19.99 -26.68 -15.07
CA ALA A 126 19.84 -28.12 -14.99
C ALA A 126 21.23 -28.71 -14.71
N PRO A 127 21.39 -29.66 -13.77
CA PRO A 127 22.65 -30.33 -13.58
C PRO A 127 22.95 -31.15 -14.83
N LEU A 128 24.09 -30.87 -15.46
CA LEU A 128 24.85 -31.84 -16.26
C LEU A 128 26.12 -32.14 -15.49
#